data_AF-A0A1X1ZSL7-F1
#
_entry.id   AF-A0A1X1ZSL7-F1
#
_cell.length_a   1.000
_cell.length_b   1.000
_cell.length_c   1.000
_cell.angle_alpha   90.00
_cell.angle_beta   90.00
_cell.angle_gamma   90.00
#
_symmetry.space_group_name_H-M   'P 1'
#
loop_
_entity.id
_entity.type
_entity.pdbx_description
1 polymer ?
#
loop_
_entity_poly.entity_id
_entity_poly.type
_entity_poly.pdbx_seq_one_letter_code
_entity_poly.pdbx_strand_id
1 'polypeptide(L)'
;MVRELLAVAAIAGGAIGMAPSAAAQPHYDGDVPNMNYDASLGAPCDNYERFIFGRGPSGQAEACHFPPPNQFPPATIGYWVMSYPLYGVQQAGAKCPGPQSAAQSDRGLPMLCLGDQGWQEGWFTGAGFFPPSS
;
A
#
# COMPACT_ATOMS: atom_id res chain seq x y z
N MET A 1 6.51 -28.52 62.53
CA MET A 1 5.28 -28.45 61.70
C MET A 1 5.08 -27.02 61.17
N VAL A 2 5.82 -26.56 60.14
CA VAL A 2 5.47 -25.38 59.27
C VAL A 2 6.38 -25.39 58.00
N ARG A 3 6.58 -26.53 57.31
CA ARG A 3 7.52 -26.57 56.16
C ARG A 3 7.08 -27.42 54.96
N GLU A 4 5.78 -27.69 54.80
CA GLU A 4 5.31 -28.60 53.74
C GLU A 4 4.10 -28.05 52.94
N LEU A 5 3.78 -26.75 53.05
CA LEU A 5 2.57 -26.17 52.41
C LEU A 5 2.85 -25.03 51.40
N LEU A 6 4.08 -24.92 50.89
CA LEU A 6 4.46 -23.83 49.96
C LEU A 6 4.76 -24.31 48.52
N ALA A 7 4.37 -25.52 48.14
CA ALA A 7 4.74 -26.10 46.84
C ALA A 7 3.58 -26.23 45.82
N VAL A 8 2.37 -25.71 46.09
CA VAL A 8 1.18 -25.95 45.23
C VAL A 8 0.50 -24.66 44.74
N ALA A 9 1.25 -23.56 44.57
CA ALA A 9 0.68 -22.29 44.09
C ALA A 9 1.41 -21.65 42.89
N ALA A 10 2.38 -22.34 42.27
CA ALA A 10 3.23 -21.74 41.24
C ALA A 10 2.88 -22.12 39.77
N ILE A 11 1.93 -23.02 39.53
CA ILE A 11 1.70 -23.57 38.17
C ILE A 11 0.58 -22.85 37.40
N ALA A 12 -0.20 -21.97 38.03
CA ALA A 12 -1.37 -21.34 37.38
C ALA A 12 -1.10 -19.99 36.67
N GLY A 13 0.11 -19.42 36.74
CA GLY A 13 0.36 -18.03 36.33
C GLY A 13 1.00 -17.80 34.95
N GLY A 14 1.38 -18.86 34.22
CA GLY A 14 2.37 -18.76 33.13
C GLY A 14 1.84 -18.84 31.69
N ALA A 15 0.58 -18.49 31.40
CA ALA A 15 0.01 -18.70 30.05
C ALA A 15 -0.62 -17.46 29.40
N ILE A 16 -0.46 -16.25 29.97
CA ILE A 16 -1.00 -15.00 29.40
C ILE A 16 0.19 -14.07 29.13
N GLY A 17 0.91 -14.26 28.02
CA GLY A 17 2.05 -13.36 27.73
C GLY A 17 2.64 -13.41 26.34
N MET A 18 2.28 -14.39 25.52
CA MET A 18 2.87 -14.54 24.17
C MET A 18 1.82 -14.67 23.07
N ALA A 19 0.63 -14.09 23.25
CA ALA A 19 -0.21 -13.82 22.09
C ALA A 19 0.46 -12.68 21.32
N PRO A 20 0.86 -12.87 20.05
CA PRO A 20 1.33 -11.76 19.25
C PRO A 20 0.25 -10.68 19.26
N SER A 21 0.61 -9.49 19.74
CA SER A 21 -0.25 -8.33 19.65
C SER A 21 -0.52 -8.09 18.17
N ALA A 22 -1.68 -8.51 17.67
CA ALA A 22 -2.20 -8.02 16.41
C ALA A 22 -2.53 -6.54 16.64
N ALA A 23 -1.51 -5.69 16.60
CA ALA A 23 -1.71 -4.26 16.49
C ALA A 23 -2.51 -4.07 15.20
N ALA A 24 -3.70 -3.49 15.30
CA ALA A 24 -4.45 -3.13 14.10
C ALA A 24 -3.56 -2.22 13.27
N GLN A 25 -3.25 -2.60 12.03
CA GLN A 25 -2.62 -1.69 11.09
C GLN A 25 -3.45 -0.40 11.06
N PRO A 26 -2.83 0.79 11.21
CA PRO A 26 -3.55 2.05 11.12
C PRO A 26 -4.30 2.12 9.79
N HIS A 27 -5.58 2.45 9.82
CA HIS A 27 -6.35 2.69 8.60
C HIS A 27 -6.39 4.19 8.33
N TYR A 28 -6.00 4.57 7.13
CA TYR A 28 -5.99 5.95 6.65
C TYR A 28 -7.09 6.16 5.62
N ASP A 29 -7.63 7.38 5.59
CA ASP A 29 -8.55 7.78 4.53
C ASP A 29 -7.90 7.55 3.16
N GLY A 30 -8.70 6.96 2.26
CA GLY A 30 -8.25 6.62 0.91
C GLY A 30 -7.45 5.32 0.80
N ASP A 31 -7.25 4.57 1.87
CA ASP A 31 -6.68 3.22 1.78
C ASP A 31 -7.49 2.33 0.83
N VAL A 32 -6.76 1.47 0.12
CA VAL A 32 -7.30 0.56 -0.87
C VAL A 32 -7.08 -0.90 -0.47
N PRO A 33 -7.85 -1.85 -1.01
CA PRO A 33 -7.58 -3.27 -0.81
C PRO A 33 -6.15 -3.64 -1.23
N ASN A 34 -5.52 -4.51 -0.44
CA ASN A 34 -4.14 -5.00 -0.62
C ASN A 34 -3.06 -3.91 -0.53
N MET A 35 -3.31 -2.84 0.23
CA MET A 35 -2.31 -1.81 0.54
C MET A 35 -1.10 -2.43 1.28
N ASN A 36 0.11 -2.11 0.85
CA ASN A 36 1.33 -2.53 1.54
C ASN A 36 1.70 -1.54 2.66
N TYR A 37 1.59 -1.95 3.93
CA TYR A 37 1.91 -1.09 5.08
C TYR A 37 3.39 -1.11 5.49
N ASP A 38 4.21 -1.89 4.79
CA ASP A 38 5.67 -1.94 4.92
C ASP A 38 6.37 -1.16 3.80
N ALA A 39 5.61 -0.35 3.04
CA ALA A 39 6.19 0.53 2.03
C ALA A 39 7.16 1.52 2.69
N SER A 40 8.21 1.89 1.95
CA SER A 40 9.21 2.83 2.43
C SER A 40 9.79 3.55 1.24
N LEU A 41 9.66 4.88 1.24
CA LEU A 41 10.15 5.73 0.16
C LEU A 41 11.57 5.34 -0.30
N GLY A 42 11.70 5.08 -1.61
CA GLY A 42 12.95 4.69 -2.26
C GLY A 42 13.36 3.23 -2.07
N ALA A 43 12.66 2.45 -1.26
CA ALA A 43 12.89 1.00 -1.14
C ALA A 43 12.38 0.27 -2.39
N PRO A 44 12.98 -0.89 -2.73
CA PRO A 44 12.54 -1.68 -3.87
C PRO A 44 11.13 -2.27 -3.68
N CYS A 45 10.41 -2.43 -4.79
CA CYS A 45 9.07 -3.05 -4.83
C CYS A 45 8.81 -3.75 -6.18
N ASP A 46 7.95 -4.76 -6.19
CA ASP A 46 7.67 -5.63 -7.35
C ASP A 46 6.20 -5.61 -7.81
N ASN A 47 5.32 -5.00 -7.04
CA ASN A 47 3.89 -4.87 -7.30
C ASN A 47 3.54 -3.61 -8.12
N TYR A 48 4.36 -3.22 -9.09
CA TYR A 48 4.17 -1.98 -9.88
C TYR A 48 3.07 -2.07 -10.96
N GLU A 49 2.52 -3.25 -11.23
CA GLU A 49 1.45 -3.44 -12.22
C GLU A 49 0.03 -3.46 -11.60
N ARG A 50 -0.10 -3.94 -10.36
CA ARG A 50 -1.38 -4.12 -9.68
C ARG A 50 -1.19 -4.09 -8.16
N PHE A 51 -2.17 -3.55 -7.46
CA PHE A 51 -2.14 -3.28 -6.02
C PHE A 51 -0.90 -2.46 -5.65
N ILE A 52 -0.69 -1.38 -6.41
CA ILE A 52 0.58 -0.65 -6.40
C ILE A 52 0.76 0.24 -5.17
N PHE A 53 -0.27 0.41 -4.34
CA PHE A 53 -0.27 1.42 -3.28
C PHE A 53 0.22 0.86 -1.95
N GLY A 54 0.91 1.70 -1.19
CA GLY A 54 1.43 1.39 0.13
C GLY A 54 1.36 2.58 1.09
N ARG A 55 1.62 2.34 2.37
CA ARG A 55 1.80 3.37 3.40
C ARG A 55 3.23 3.34 3.90
N GLY A 56 3.90 4.48 3.80
CA GLY A 56 5.19 4.69 4.44
C GLY A 56 5.08 4.72 5.97
N PRO A 57 6.20 4.71 6.71
CA PRO A 57 6.22 4.78 8.18
C PRO A 57 5.52 6.03 8.76
N SER A 58 5.37 7.09 7.97
CA SER A 58 4.66 8.32 8.33
C SER A 58 3.14 8.28 8.06
N GLY A 59 2.63 7.22 7.43
CA GLY A 59 1.26 7.16 6.88
C GLY A 59 1.09 7.82 5.51
N GLN A 60 2.16 8.37 4.93
CA GLN A 60 2.14 8.90 3.56
C GLN A 60 1.74 7.78 2.58
N ALA A 61 0.79 8.06 1.69
CA ALA A 61 0.49 7.16 0.58
C ALA A 61 1.69 7.12 -0.38
N GLU A 62 2.14 5.92 -0.68
CA GLU A 62 3.21 5.65 -1.63
C GLU A 62 2.67 4.77 -2.75
N ALA A 63 3.32 4.82 -3.91
CA ALA A 63 3.00 3.99 -5.06
C ALA A 63 4.28 3.32 -5.57
N CYS A 64 4.20 2.02 -5.85
CA CYS A 64 5.27 1.28 -6.49
C CYS A 64 5.33 1.66 -7.97
N HIS A 65 6.39 2.35 -8.38
CA HIS A 65 6.61 2.73 -9.77
C HIS A 65 7.81 1.98 -10.34
N PHE A 66 7.64 1.40 -11.52
CA PHE A 66 8.80 0.94 -12.29
C PHE A 66 9.57 2.17 -12.81
N PRO A 67 10.91 2.20 -12.66
CA PRO A 67 11.70 3.33 -13.12
C PRO A 67 11.53 3.59 -14.62
N PRO A 68 11.69 4.84 -15.07
CA PRO A 68 11.68 5.15 -16.48
C PRO A 68 12.67 4.26 -17.24
N PRO A 69 12.32 3.80 -18.45
CA PRO A 69 13.31 3.22 -19.34
C PRO A 69 14.41 4.27 -19.54
N ASN A 70 15.68 3.88 -19.38
CA ASN A 70 16.90 4.72 -19.41
C ASN A 70 17.51 5.14 -18.05
N GLN A 71 17.14 4.54 -16.91
CA GLN A 71 18.03 4.59 -15.74
C GLN A 71 19.29 3.72 -15.96
N PHE A 72 20.45 4.22 -15.49
CA PHE A 72 21.72 3.46 -15.46
C PHE A 72 22.21 3.32 -14.01
N PRO A 73 22.43 2.09 -13.50
CA PRO A 73 22.22 0.81 -14.18
C PRO A 73 20.73 0.56 -14.50
N PRO A 74 20.40 -0.30 -15.49
CA PRO A 74 19.02 -0.65 -15.81
C PRO A 74 18.29 -1.14 -14.56
N ALA A 75 17.17 -0.50 -14.24
CA ALA A 75 16.33 -0.94 -13.15
C ALA A 75 15.68 -2.27 -13.53
N THR A 76 15.79 -3.24 -12.62
CA THR A 76 15.11 -4.54 -12.70
C THR A 76 13.98 -4.66 -11.69
N ILE A 77 13.74 -3.61 -10.90
CA ILE A 77 12.76 -3.56 -9.82
C ILE A 77 12.14 -2.16 -9.75
N GLY A 78 10.90 -2.11 -9.27
CA GLY A 78 10.21 -0.87 -8.91
C GLY A 78 10.81 -0.23 -7.66
N TYR A 79 10.42 1.02 -7.40
CA TYR A 79 10.68 1.66 -6.12
C TYR A 79 9.44 2.41 -5.64
N TRP A 80 9.29 2.46 -4.32
CA TRP A 80 8.24 3.25 -3.69
C TRP A 80 8.52 4.74 -3.88
N VAL A 81 7.54 5.46 -4.43
CA VAL A 81 7.55 6.92 -4.54
C VAL A 81 6.34 7.50 -3.83
N MET A 82 6.40 8.77 -3.44
CA MET A 82 5.23 9.46 -2.88
C MET A 82 4.10 9.45 -3.91
N SER A 83 2.93 8.98 -3.49
CA SER A 83 1.73 9.04 -4.31
C SER A 83 1.12 10.44 -4.28
N TYR A 84 0.37 10.77 -5.33
CA TYR A 84 -0.62 11.83 -5.24
C TYR A 84 -1.69 11.49 -4.19
N PRO A 85 -2.54 12.46 -3.76
CA PRO A 85 -3.65 12.15 -2.87
C PRO A 85 -4.46 10.95 -3.40
N LEU A 86 -4.58 9.94 -2.56
CA LEU A 86 -5.20 8.66 -2.90
C LEU A 86 -6.70 8.70 -2.53
N TYR A 87 -7.56 8.55 -3.53
CA TYR A 87 -9.02 8.65 -3.39
C TYR A 87 -9.70 7.28 -3.29
N GLY A 88 -8.99 6.30 -2.72
CA GLY A 88 -9.50 4.95 -2.50
C GLY A 88 -9.81 4.21 -3.81
N VAL A 89 -10.80 3.33 -3.73
CA VAL A 89 -11.29 2.57 -4.88
C VAL A 89 -12.27 3.41 -5.69
N GLN A 90 -12.07 3.47 -7.01
CA GLN A 90 -12.89 4.25 -7.94
C GLN A 90 -13.33 3.40 -9.14
N GLN A 91 -14.35 3.88 -9.85
CA GLN A 91 -14.88 3.26 -11.07
C GLN A 91 -14.40 4.03 -12.30
N ALA A 92 -14.07 3.31 -13.37
CA ALA A 92 -13.68 3.93 -14.64
C ALA A 92 -14.81 4.84 -15.17
N GLY A 93 -14.47 6.03 -15.62
CA GLY A 93 -15.41 7.04 -16.10
C GLY A 93 -16.08 7.89 -15.01
N ALA A 94 -15.94 7.54 -13.73
CA ALA A 94 -16.50 8.36 -12.65
C ALA A 94 -15.77 9.70 -12.54
N LYS A 95 -16.48 10.75 -12.10
CA LYS A 95 -15.92 12.08 -11.92
C LYS A 95 -14.76 12.06 -10.91
N CYS A 96 -13.65 12.64 -11.30
CA CYS A 96 -12.45 12.76 -10.46
C CYS A 96 -12.21 14.23 -10.05
N PRO A 97 -11.46 14.48 -8.95
CA PRO A 97 -11.25 15.82 -8.41
C PRO A 97 -10.35 16.71 -9.28
N GLY A 98 -9.50 16.10 -10.12
CA GLY A 98 -8.63 16.81 -11.05
C GLY A 98 -7.34 16.04 -11.33
N PRO A 99 -6.47 16.59 -12.19
CA PRO A 99 -5.13 16.04 -12.41
C PRO A 99 -4.36 15.97 -11.08
N GLN A 100 -3.30 15.16 -11.02
CA GLN A 100 -2.51 14.93 -9.79
C GLN A 100 -3.34 14.31 -8.65
N SER A 101 -4.20 13.36 -9.01
CA SER A 101 -4.97 12.53 -8.09
C SER A 101 -4.74 11.06 -8.43
N ALA A 102 -4.70 10.21 -7.42
CA ALA A 102 -4.52 8.76 -7.57
C ALA A 102 -5.75 8.02 -7.04
N ALA A 103 -6.06 6.88 -7.65
CA ALA A 103 -7.05 5.94 -7.15
C ALA A 103 -6.68 4.51 -7.59
N GLN A 104 -7.41 3.53 -7.08
CA GLN A 104 -7.31 2.14 -7.51
C GLN A 104 -8.65 1.67 -8.08
N SER A 105 -8.66 0.82 -9.11
CA SER A 105 -9.89 0.15 -9.50
C SER A 105 -10.24 -0.99 -8.54
N ASP A 106 -11.46 -1.50 -8.64
CA ASP A 106 -11.89 -2.71 -7.92
C ASP A 106 -11.00 -3.92 -8.24
N ARG A 107 -10.42 -3.95 -9.44
CA ARG A 107 -9.47 -4.97 -9.88
C ARG A 107 -8.06 -4.76 -9.31
N GLY A 108 -7.76 -3.62 -8.69
CA GLY A 108 -6.43 -3.34 -8.18
C GLY A 108 -5.52 -2.58 -9.13
N LEU A 109 -6.02 -2.06 -10.25
CA LEU A 109 -5.18 -1.31 -11.19
C LEU A 109 -5.06 0.15 -10.74
N PRO A 110 -3.91 0.81 -10.97
CA PRO A 110 -3.81 2.24 -10.73
C PRO A 110 -4.77 3.01 -11.64
N MET A 111 -5.30 4.11 -11.13
CA MET A 111 -6.18 5.00 -11.87
C MET A 111 -5.69 6.43 -11.81
N LEU A 112 -5.84 7.12 -12.94
CA LEU A 112 -5.49 8.52 -13.13
C LEU A 112 -6.74 9.31 -13.53
N CYS A 113 -6.79 10.58 -13.15
CA CYS A 113 -7.86 11.49 -13.55
C CYS A 113 -7.53 12.13 -14.91
N LEU A 114 -8.28 11.78 -15.96
CA LEU A 114 -8.08 12.27 -17.33
C LEU A 114 -9.17 13.30 -17.73
N GLY A 115 -9.32 14.35 -16.92
CA GLY A 115 -10.25 15.44 -17.19
C GLY A 115 -11.69 14.94 -17.37
N ASP A 116 -12.31 15.26 -18.50
CA ASP A 116 -13.69 14.89 -18.81
C ASP A 116 -13.92 13.38 -18.92
N GLN A 117 -12.87 12.59 -19.15
CA GLN A 117 -12.96 11.12 -19.15
C GLN A 117 -13.07 10.56 -17.72
N GLY A 118 -12.90 11.37 -16.68
CA GLY A 118 -12.95 10.90 -15.30
C GLY A 118 -11.77 10.01 -14.93
N TRP A 119 -11.99 9.10 -13.98
CA TRP A 119 -11.01 8.09 -13.60
C TRP A 119 -10.78 7.09 -14.73
N GLN A 120 -9.52 6.83 -15.06
CA GLN A 120 -9.13 5.86 -16.08
C GLN A 120 -8.03 4.95 -15.52
N GLU A 121 -8.18 3.64 -15.70
CA GLU A 121 -7.16 2.66 -15.31
C GLU A 121 -5.92 2.83 -16.20
N GLY A 122 -4.74 2.86 -15.59
CA GLY A 122 -3.47 3.01 -16.30
C GLY A 122 -2.47 3.85 -15.53
N TRP A 123 -1.36 4.17 -16.19
CA TRP A 123 -0.27 4.95 -15.60
C TRP A 123 0.28 5.95 -16.62
N PHE A 124 0.97 6.98 -16.11
CA PHE A 124 1.72 7.88 -16.97
C PHE A 124 3.11 7.31 -17.22
N THR A 125 3.53 7.35 -18.47
CA THR A 125 4.91 7.14 -18.91
C THR A 125 5.47 8.45 -19.45
N GLY A 126 6.76 8.49 -19.79
CA GLY A 126 7.33 9.63 -20.51
C GLY A 126 6.66 9.93 -21.86
N ALA A 127 5.88 8.99 -22.42
CA ALA A 127 5.12 9.14 -23.65
C ALA A 127 3.66 9.56 -23.43
N GLY A 128 3.22 9.73 -22.18
CA GLY A 128 1.83 10.05 -21.83
C GLY A 128 1.11 8.89 -21.15
N PHE A 129 -0.23 8.94 -21.15
CA PHE A 129 -1.08 7.94 -20.53
C PHE A 129 -0.97 6.59 -21.25
N PHE A 130 -0.77 5.52 -20.48
CA PHE A 130 -0.69 4.16 -20.96
C PHE A 130 -1.78 3.32 -20.26
N PRO A 131 -2.75 2.78 -21.02
CA PRO A 131 -3.78 1.92 -20.44
C PRO A 131 -3.19 0.56 -20.04
N PRO A 132 -3.81 -0.15 -19.09
CA PRO A 132 -3.41 -1.51 -18.74
C PRO A 132 -3.56 -2.44 -19.94
N SER A 133 -2.75 -3.49 -20.01
CA SER A 133 -2.98 -4.59 -20.94
C SER A 133 -4.34 -5.25 -20.66
N SER A 134 -5.07 -5.53 -21.74
CA SER A 134 -6.37 -6.21 -21.73
C SER A 134 -6.28 -7.66 -21.26
#